data_AF-A0A0F9ATU3-F1
#
_entry.id   AF-A0A0F9ATU3-F1
#
_cell.length_a   1.000
_cell.length_b   1.000
_cell.length_c   1.000
_cell.angle_alpha   90.00
_cell.angle_beta   90.00
_cell.angle_gamma   90.00
#
_symmetry.space_group_name_H-M   'P 1'
#
loop_
_entity.id
_entity.type
_entity.pdbx_description
1 polymer ?
#
loop_
_entity_poly.entity_id
_entity_poly.type
_entity_poly.pdbx_seq_one_letter_code
_entity_poly.pdbx_strand_id
1 'polypeptide(L)' 'VKAVFDNFDRFKRLHPAFENLTQEEMISGGLSAPLHPGAEKYYKEQGWIE' A
#
# COMPACT_ATOMS: atom_id res chain seq x y z
N VAL A 1 -6.73 1.58 -4.09
CA VAL A 1 -5.48 0.89 -3.70
C VAL A 1 -4.58 0.68 -4.90
N LYS A 2 -4.94 -0.17 -5.87
CA LYS A 2 -4.19 -0.42 -7.12
C LYS A 2 -3.49 0.80 -7.76
N ALA A 3 -4.21 1.88 -8.05
CA ALA A 3 -3.63 3.05 -8.73
C ALA A 3 -2.43 3.69 -8.01
N VAL A 4 -2.36 3.59 -6.68
CA VAL A 4 -1.22 4.09 -5.88
C VAL A 4 0.01 3.21 -6.08
N PHE A 5 -0.18 1.89 -6.02
CA PHE A 5 0.90 0.90 -6.16
C PHE A 5 1.39 0.78 -7.61
N ASP A 6 0.50 0.86 -8.61
CA ASP A 6 0.87 0.88 -10.03
C ASP A 6 1.71 2.12 -10.41
N ASN A 7 1.66 3.18 -9.59
CA ASN A 7 2.38 4.44 -9.81
C ASN A 7 3.27 4.79 -8.61
N PHE A 8 3.80 3.79 -7.92
CA PHE A 8 4.43 3.98 -6.61
C PHE A 8 5.58 5.00 -6.64
N ASP A 9 6.45 4.95 -7.64
CA ASP A 9 7.53 5.94 -7.81
C ASP A 9 7.01 7.38 -7.95
N ARG A 10 5.91 7.56 -8.68
CA ARG A 10 5.28 8.87 -8.83
C ARG A 10 4.61 9.30 -7.52
N PHE A 11 4.00 8.36 -6.80
CA PHE A 11 3.40 8.60 -5.49
C PHE A 11 4.45 9.07 -4.48
N LYS A 12 5.61 8.43 -4.42
CA LYS A 12 6.72 8.81 -3.53
C LYS A 12 7.23 10.23 -3.78
N ARG A 13 7.13 10.74 -5.02
CA ARG A 13 7.52 12.12 -5.38
C ARG A 13 6.51 13.19 -4.96
N LEU A 14 5.31 12.81 -4.50
CA LEU A 14 4.29 13.79 -4.11
C LEU A 14 4.63 14.53 -2.82
N HIS A 15 5.42 13.90 -1.93
CA HIS A 15 5.80 14.51 -0.66
C HIS A 15 7.11 13.90 -0.11
N PRO A 16 8.03 14.67 0.46
CA PRO A 16 9.29 14.15 1.02
C PRO A 16 9.11 13.05 2.07
N ALA A 17 8.03 13.12 2.86
CA ALA A 17 7.72 12.07 3.85
C ALA A 17 7.45 10.68 3.23
N PHE A 18 7.18 10.59 1.91
CA PHE A 18 6.94 9.33 1.22
C PHE A 18 8.21 8.71 0.61
N GLU A 19 9.35 9.41 0.64
CA GLU A 19 10.60 8.97 0.00
C GLU A 19 11.10 7.61 0.50
N ASN A 20 10.85 7.30 1.77
CA ASN A 20 11.31 6.05 2.38
C ASN A 20 10.22 4.98 2.48
N LEU A 21 8.99 5.26 2.02
CA LEU A 21 7.93 4.26 2.07
C LEU A 21 8.27 3.05 1.21
N THR A 22 8.04 1.88 1.79
CA THR A 22 7.97 0.58 1.11
C THR A 22 6.53 0.11 0.98
N GLN A 23 6.26 -0.78 0.02
CA GLN A 23 4.90 -1.28 -0.21
C GLN A 23 4.43 -2.11 0.99
N GLU A 24 5.34 -2.88 1.58
CA GLU A 24 5.16 -3.75 2.73
C GLU A 24 4.78 -2.96 3.99
N GLU A 25 5.45 -1.84 4.25
CA GLU A 25 5.12 -0.94 5.36
C GLU A 25 3.72 -0.32 5.21
N MET A 26 3.29 -0.02 3.98
CA MET A 26 1.95 0.53 3.72
C MET A 26 0.82 -0.47 3.93
N ILE A 27 1.13 -1.77 3.91
CA ILE A 27 0.16 -2.87 4.07
C ILE A 27 0.09 -3.33 5.53
N SER A 28 1.24 -3.43 6.18
CA SER A 28 1.40 -3.98 7.54
C SER A 28 1.44 -2.92 8.64
N GLY A 29 1.75 -1.67 8.31
CA GLY A 29 1.92 -0.59 9.26
C GLY A 29 0.59 -0.07 9.82
N GLY A 30 0.33 -0.33 11.10
CA GLY A 30 -0.63 0.44 11.89
C GLY A 30 -2.10 0.21 11.52
N LEU A 31 -2.52 -1.03 11.29
CA LEU A 31 -3.93 -1.39 11.15
C LEU A 31 -4.66 -1.18 12.49
N SER A 32 -5.17 0.03 12.73
CA SER A 32 -6.07 0.35 13.84
C SER A 32 -7.51 -0.07 13.56
N ALA A 33 -7.81 -0.44 12.31
CA ALA A 33 -9.10 -0.91 11.83
C ALA A 33 -8.90 -2.02 10.77
N PRO A 34 -9.92 -2.87 10.52
CA PRO A 34 -9.85 -3.89 9.48
C PRO A 34 -9.59 -3.32 8.09
N LEU A 35 -8.96 -4.12 7.22
CA LEU A 35 -8.79 -3.76 5.82
C LEU A 35 -10.14 -3.67 5.11
N HIS A 36 -10.28 -2.67 4.25
CA HIS A 36 -11.42 -2.59 3.35
C HIS A 36 -11.41 -3.80 2.37
N PRO A 37 -12.54 -4.44 2.04
CA PRO A 37 -12.56 -5.67 1.22
C PRO A 37 -11.85 -5.54 -0.14
N GLY A 38 -11.95 -4.38 -0.79
CA GLY A 38 -11.24 -4.11 -2.04
C GLY A 38 -9.72 -3.98 -1.89
N ALA A 39 -9.24 -3.53 -0.72
CA ALA A 39 -7.81 -3.49 -0.40
C ALA A 39 -7.29 -4.90 -0.12
N GLU A 40 -8.03 -5.65 0.70
CA GLU A 40 -7.73 -7.05 1.03
C GLU A 40 -7.59 -7.91 -0.23
N LYS A 41 -8.58 -7.85 -1.13
CA LYS A 41 -8.54 -8.56 -2.42
C LYS A 41 -7.29 -8.21 -3.23
N TYR A 42 -6.98 -6.92 -3.38
CA TYR A 42 -5.82 -6.48 -4.15
C TYR A 42 -4.51 -6.97 -3.52
N TYR A 43 -4.36 -6.88 -2.20
CA TYR A 43 -3.16 -7.34 -1.50
C TYR A 43 -3.00 -8.88 -1.58
N LYS A 44 -4.09 -9.65 -1.54
CA LYS A 44 -4.08 -11.10 -1.80
C LYS A 44 -3.65 -11.43 -3.22
N GLU A 45 -4.16 -10.71 -4.22
CA GLU A 45 -3.77 -10.87 -5.63
C GLU A 45 -2.29 -10.58 -5.88
N GLN A 46 -1.68 -9.68 -5.09
CA GLN A 46 -0.24 -9.39 -5.16
C GLN A 46 0.63 -10.34 -4.32
N GLY A 47 0.01 -11.25 -3.53
CA GLY A 47 0.72 -12.17 -2.64
C GLY A 47 1.31 -11.49 -1.40
N TRP A 48 0.79 -10.33 -1.00
CA TRP A 48 1.30 -9.55 0.13
C TRP A 48 0.65 -9.93 1.47
N ILE A 49 -0.55 -10.49 1.45
CA ILE A 49 -1.27 -11.01 2.64
C ILE A 49 -2.02 -12.30 2.26
N GLU A 50 -2.29 -13.16 3.24
CA GLU A 50 -2.99 -14.46 3.10
C GLU A 50 -4.48 -14.38 3.49
#